data_AF-A0A495ZQA5-F1
#
_entry.id   AF-A0A495ZQA5-F1
#
_cell.length_a   1.000
_cell.length_b   1.000
_cell.length_c   1.000
_cell.angle_alpha   90.00
_cell.angle_beta   90.00
_cell.angle_gamma   90.00
#
_symmetry.space_group_name_H-M   'P 1'
#
loop_
_entity.id
_entity.type
_entity.pdbx_description
1 polymer ?
#
loop_
_entity_poly.entity_id
_entity_poly.type
_entity_poly.pdbx_seq_one_letter_code
_entity_poly.pdbx_strand_id
1 'polypeptide(L)'
;MIPTEVILSPQSYAKLASELAEKLGCQGISHLQVSHHLALSVSIQQENTDLIVLKELTPNPCPVCHRRLTFLRETMERFENDSSDLIRCPMGHRYPGVLKVYYLDILRHGERDETEKPIKMCPECGSTKIQYLGPKAMFCLDCDWDSDMEARY
;
A
#
# COMPACT_ATOMS: atom_id res chain seq x y z
N MET A 1 3.87 4.69 8.93
CA MET A 1 4.66 3.62 8.30
C MET A 1 4.90 4.07 6.88
N ILE A 2 6.15 4.29 6.49
CA ILE A 2 6.48 4.66 5.10
C ILE A 2 6.66 3.33 4.35
N PRO A 3 6.09 3.16 3.15
CA PRO A 3 6.44 2.02 2.31
C PRO A 3 7.95 1.87 2.21
N THR A 4 8.46 0.64 2.24
CA THR A 4 9.90 0.42 2.25
C THR A 4 10.47 0.29 0.86
N GLU A 5 9.69 -0.25 -0.07
CA GLU A 5 10.13 -0.47 -1.44
C GLU A 5 8.94 -0.60 -2.39
N VAL A 6 9.14 -0.20 -3.64
CA VAL A 6 8.24 -0.44 -4.77
C VAL A 6 8.94 -1.39 -5.72
N ILE A 7 8.30 -2.52 -6.01
CA ILE A 7 8.74 -3.48 -7.01
C ILE A 7 7.88 -3.26 -8.25
N LEU A 8 8.51 -2.96 -9.38
CA LEU A 8 7.81 -2.72 -10.64
C LEU A 8 8.18 -3.81 -11.65
N SER A 9 7.22 -4.17 -12.48
CA SER A 9 7.48 -4.87 -13.73
C SER A 9 8.29 -3.99 -14.67
N PRO A 10 9.04 -4.58 -15.63
CA PRO A 10 9.85 -3.79 -16.56
C PRO A 10 9.01 -2.83 -17.41
N GLN A 11 7.77 -3.23 -17.72
CA GLN A 11 6.81 -2.46 -18.51
C GLN A 11 6.31 -1.23 -17.72
N SER A 12 5.90 -1.43 -16.46
CA SER A 12 5.44 -0.33 -15.60
C SER A 12 6.56 0.64 -15.26
N TYR A 13 7.79 0.13 -15.04
CA TYR A 13 8.96 0.98 -14.89
C TYR A 13 9.23 1.83 -16.13
N ALA A 14 9.18 1.23 -17.33
CA ALA A 14 9.40 1.95 -18.59
C ALA A 14 8.37 3.06 -18.80
N LYS A 15 7.09 2.79 -18.50
CA LYS A 15 6.01 3.78 -18.58
C LYS A 15 6.20 4.95 -17.60
N LEU A 16 6.56 4.65 -16.36
CA LEU A 16 6.87 5.70 -15.36
C LEU A 16 8.07 6.55 -15.80
N ALA A 17 9.13 5.91 -16.29
CA ALA A 17 10.32 6.60 -16.78
C ALA A 17 10.00 7.50 -17.98
N SER A 18 9.16 7.07 -18.92
CA SER A 18 8.75 7.89 -20.07
C SER A 18 7.89 9.09 -19.65
N GLU A 19 6.89 8.89 -18.79
CA GLU A 19 6.05 9.99 -18.28
C GLU A 19 6.89 11.03 -17.50
N LEU A 20 7.91 10.58 -16.77
CA LEU A 20 8.84 11.47 -16.08
C LEU A 20 9.76 12.22 -17.04
N ALA A 21 10.26 11.54 -18.08
CA ALA A 21 11.10 12.15 -19.11
C ALA A 21 10.35 13.28 -19.82
N GLU A 22 9.08 13.06 -20.16
CA GLU A 22 8.19 14.05 -20.77
C GLU A 22 7.95 15.24 -19.85
N LYS A 23 7.59 14.99 -18.58
CA LYS A 23 7.33 16.06 -17.59
C LYS A 23 8.54 16.93 -17.32
N LEU A 24 9.74 16.33 -17.30
CA LEU A 24 10.99 17.03 -17.02
C LEU A 24 11.68 17.55 -18.29
N GLY A 25 11.14 17.27 -19.47
CA GLY A 25 11.72 17.68 -20.76
C GLY A 25 13.12 17.13 -21.01
N CYS A 26 13.46 15.96 -20.45
CA CYS A 26 14.80 15.36 -20.50
C CYS A 26 14.81 14.11 -21.38
N GLN A 27 15.87 13.91 -22.17
CA GLN A 27 16.09 12.66 -22.89
C GLN A 27 16.69 11.62 -21.93
N GLY A 28 15.81 10.92 -21.22
CA GLY A 28 16.17 9.82 -20.33
C GLY A 28 16.13 10.21 -18.85
N ILE A 29 15.64 9.25 -18.04
CA ILE A 29 15.54 9.35 -16.59
C ILE A 29 16.37 8.23 -15.99
N SER A 30 17.27 8.57 -15.08
CA SER A 30 18.04 7.60 -14.32
C SER A 30 17.15 6.93 -13.25
N HIS A 31 17.49 5.69 -12.88
CA HIS A 31 16.80 4.97 -11.82
C HIS A 31 16.74 5.73 -10.49
N LEU A 32 17.79 6.51 -10.16
CA LEU A 32 17.84 7.36 -8.97
C LEU A 32 16.80 8.50 -9.04
N GLN A 33 16.56 9.06 -10.22
CA GLN A 33 15.53 10.08 -10.40
C GLN A 33 14.12 9.49 -10.25
N VAL A 34 13.89 8.25 -10.71
CA VAL A 34 12.62 7.54 -10.49
C VAL A 34 12.38 7.29 -9.00
N SER A 35 13.39 6.79 -8.27
CA SER A 35 13.26 6.55 -6.83
C SER A 35 13.05 7.83 -6.03
N HIS A 36 13.73 8.92 -6.41
CA HIS A 36 13.50 10.25 -5.82
C HIS A 36 12.08 10.75 -6.08
N HIS A 37 11.55 10.56 -7.30
CA HIS A 37 10.19 10.98 -7.64
C HIS A 37 9.13 10.23 -6.82
N LEU A 38 9.33 8.93 -6.61
CA LEU A 38 8.43 8.11 -5.81
C LEU A 38 8.65 8.26 -4.29
N ALA A 39 9.70 8.99 -3.88
CA ALA A 39 10.16 9.07 -2.49
C ALA A 39 10.39 7.70 -1.82
N LEU A 40 10.68 6.67 -2.62
CA LEU A 40 10.74 5.27 -2.23
C LEU A 40 11.88 4.56 -2.97
N SER A 41 12.43 3.51 -2.36
CA SER A 41 13.32 2.60 -3.09
C SER A 41 12.53 1.87 -4.17
N VAL A 42 13.15 1.70 -5.34
CA VAL A 42 12.55 1.04 -6.50
C VAL A 42 13.41 -0.17 -6.86
N SER A 43 12.78 -1.29 -7.14
CA SER A 43 13.40 -2.45 -7.79
C SER A 43 12.53 -2.93 -8.94
N ILE A 44 13.15 -3.65 -9.88
CA ILE A 44 12.50 -4.16 -11.08
C ILE A 44 12.57 -5.69 -11.05
N GLN A 45 11.43 -6.37 -11.08
CA GLN A 45 11.33 -7.84 -11.11
C GLN A 45 10.40 -8.31 -12.24
N GLN A 46 10.18 -9.63 -12.36
CA GLN A 46 9.49 -10.36 -13.45
C GLN A 46 8.24 -9.65 -14.03
N GLU A 47 7.82 -10.07 -15.23
CA GLU A 47 6.55 -9.62 -15.81
C GLU A 47 5.39 -9.88 -14.82
N ASN A 48 4.55 -8.84 -14.57
CA ASN A 48 3.43 -8.82 -13.60
C ASN A 48 3.76 -8.69 -12.10
N THR A 49 4.89 -8.09 -11.72
CA THR A 49 5.31 -7.96 -10.30
C THR A 49 5.06 -6.60 -9.65
N ASP A 50 4.10 -5.81 -10.14
CA ASP A 50 3.83 -4.49 -9.59
C ASP A 50 3.29 -4.57 -8.15
N LEU A 51 4.18 -4.34 -7.17
CA LEU A 51 3.96 -4.57 -5.74
C LEU A 51 4.54 -3.42 -4.90
N ILE A 52 3.84 -3.02 -3.85
CA ILE A 52 4.38 -2.18 -2.79
C ILE A 52 4.70 -3.07 -1.59
N VAL A 53 5.95 -3.03 -1.14
CA VAL A 53 6.40 -3.72 0.06
C VAL A 53 6.31 -2.76 1.25
N LEU A 54 5.40 -3.05 2.16
CA LEU A 54 5.29 -2.37 3.45
C LEU A 54 5.95 -3.23 4.51
N LYS A 55 6.99 -2.70 5.16
CA LYS A 55 7.57 -3.35 6.33
C LYS A 55 7.15 -2.58 7.59
N GLU A 56 6.85 -3.33 8.66
CA GLU A 56 6.48 -2.81 9.96
C GLU A 56 7.36 -3.44 11.04
N LEU A 57 7.99 -2.61 11.86
CA LEU A 57 8.76 -3.08 13.02
C LEU A 57 7.92 -3.00 14.28
N THR A 58 7.70 -4.15 14.92
CA THR A 58 6.85 -4.28 16.11
C THR A 58 7.64 -4.88 17.29
N PRO A 59 7.50 -4.35 18.53
CA PRO A 59 6.69 -3.21 18.93
C PRO A 59 7.37 -1.86 18.60
N ASN A 60 6.57 -0.91 18.11
CA ASN A 60 6.93 0.51 17.98
C ASN A 60 5.69 1.34 18.34
N PRO A 61 5.71 2.18 19.39
CA PRO A 61 6.86 2.70 20.13
C PRO A 61 7.57 1.68 21.04
N CYS A 62 8.77 2.04 21.51
CA CYS A 62 9.56 1.21 22.42
C CYS A 62 8.73 0.84 23.66
N PRO A 63 8.67 -0.44 24.08
CA PRO A 63 7.84 -0.86 25.21
C PRO A 63 8.38 -0.37 26.56
N VAL A 64 9.67 0.01 26.63
CA VAL A 64 10.32 0.46 27.88
C VAL A 64 10.18 1.97 28.09
N CYS A 65 10.41 2.77 27.06
CA CYS A 65 10.41 4.23 27.18
C CYS A 65 9.32 4.94 26.38
N HIS A 66 8.45 4.19 25.69
CA HIS A 66 7.32 4.67 24.89
C HIS A 66 7.67 5.69 23.80
N ARG A 67 8.96 5.87 23.49
CA ARG A 67 9.41 6.71 22.39
C ARG A 67 9.31 5.96 21.07
N ARG A 68 8.78 6.63 20.05
CA ARG A 68 8.80 6.13 18.66
C ARG A 68 10.22 6.06 18.13
N LEU A 69 10.46 5.11 17.24
CA LEU A 69 11.72 5.00 16.51
C LEU A 69 11.77 6.12 15.45
N THR A 70 12.79 6.97 15.52
CA THR A 70 12.95 8.15 14.63
C THR A 70 13.52 7.79 13.27
N PHE A 71 14.45 6.83 13.21
CA PHE A 71 15.10 6.35 11.97
C PHE A 71 14.61 4.93 11.65
N LEU A 72 13.32 4.82 11.36
CA LEU A 72 12.64 3.52 11.29
C LEU A 72 13.24 2.63 10.20
N ARG A 73 13.56 3.18 9.03
CA ARG A 73 14.13 2.45 7.90
C ARG A 73 15.50 1.85 8.24
N GLU A 74 16.40 2.66 8.77
CA GLU A 74 17.75 2.25 9.17
C GLU A 74 17.69 1.26 10.34
N THR A 75 16.70 1.42 11.23
CA THR A 75 16.47 0.48 12.33
C THR A 75 16.01 -0.87 11.81
N MET A 76 15.15 -0.90 10.78
CA MET A 76 14.67 -2.13 10.15
C MET A 76 15.78 -2.82 9.35
N GLU A 77 16.57 -2.08 8.57
CA GLU A 77 17.73 -2.64 7.86
C GLU A 77 18.74 -3.26 8.82
N ARG A 78 18.98 -2.64 9.99
CA ARG A 78 19.82 -3.23 11.03
C ARG A 78 19.19 -4.48 11.64
N PHE A 79 17.89 -4.46 11.91
CA PHE A 79 17.16 -5.58 12.45
C PHE A 79 17.15 -6.79 11.49
N GLU A 80 17.05 -6.57 10.18
CA GLU A 80 17.13 -7.64 9.16
C GLU A 80 18.52 -8.29 9.09
N ASN A 81 19.58 -7.51 9.32
CA ASN A 81 20.96 -7.99 9.28
C ASN A 81 21.43 -8.62 10.61
N ASP A 82 20.77 -8.28 11.71
CA ASP A 82 21.11 -8.75 13.05
C ASP A 82 20.30 -10.01 13.38
N SER A 83 20.99 -11.13 13.61
CA SER A 83 20.34 -12.41 13.94
C SER A 83 19.81 -12.47 15.37
N SER A 84 19.96 -11.40 16.16
CA SER A 84 19.56 -11.38 17.57
C SER A 84 18.07 -11.12 17.82
N ASP A 85 17.27 -10.79 16.79
CA ASP A 85 15.84 -10.43 16.91
C ASP A 85 15.57 -9.31 17.95
N LEU A 86 16.56 -8.47 18.23
CA LEU A 86 16.48 -7.37 19.20
C LEU A 86 16.42 -6.01 18.51
N ILE A 87 15.42 -5.20 18.88
CA ILE A 87 15.33 -3.81 18.49
C ILE A 87 16.05 -2.95 19.52
N ARG A 88 16.91 -2.03 19.05
CA ARG A 88 17.53 -1.00 19.89
C ARG A 88 16.83 0.34 19.70
N CYS A 89 16.22 0.88 20.75
CA CYS A 89 15.63 2.23 20.67
C CYS A 89 16.71 3.34 20.78
N PRO A 90 16.37 4.60 20.42
CA PRO A 90 17.30 5.73 20.52
C PRO A 90 17.84 6.00 21.93
N MET A 91 17.12 5.57 22.98
CA MET A 91 17.55 5.68 24.38
C MET A 91 18.46 4.55 24.83
N GLY A 92 18.74 3.56 23.97
CA GLY A 92 19.63 2.44 24.25
C GLY A 92 18.96 1.19 24.81
N HIS A 93 17.63 1.19 25.05
CA HIS A 93 16.92 -0.03 25.43
C HIS A 93 16.93 -1.04 24.30
N ARG A 94 17.14 -2.32 24.66
CA ARG A 94 17.03 -3.47 23.76
C ARG A 94 15.81 -4.29 24.15
N TYR A 95 14.99 -4.66 23.18
CA TYR A 95 13.78 -5.42 23.42
C TYR A 95 13.50 -6.34 22.21
N PRO A 96 12.82 -7.47 22.41
CA PRO A 96 12.48 -8.37 21.31
C PRO A 96 11.58 -7.66 20.31
N GLY A 97 11.84 -7.91 19.04
CA GLY A 97 11.09 -7.34 17.93
C GLY A 97 10.68 -8.38 16.91
N VAL A 98 9.74 -8.00 16.05
CA VAL A 98 9.34 -8.74 14.86
C VAL A 98 9.16 -7.74 13.73
N LEU A 99 9.74 -8.07 12.57
CA LEU A 99 9.53 -7.38 11.32
C LEU A 99 8.40 -8.06 10.55
N LYS A 100 7.28 -7.37 10.39
CA LYS A 100 6.17 -7.83 9.55
C LYS A 100 6.32 -7.24 8.16
N VAL A 101 6.19 -8.07 7.13
CA VAL A 101 6.28 -7.66 5.73
C VAL A 101 4.91 -7.90 5.08
N TYR A 102 4.33 -6.84 4.53
CA TYR A 102 3.08 -6.87 3.79
C TYR A 102 3.37 -6.54 2.33
N TYR A 103 2.79 -7.34 1.44
CA TYR A 103 2.89 -7.16 0.00
C TYR A 103 1.55 -6.66 -0.52
N LEU A 104 1.53 -5.49 -1.15
CA LEU A 104 0.34 -4.90 -1.74
C LEU A 104 0.47 -4.92 -3.26
N ASP A 105 -0.41 -5.65 -3.93
CA ASP A 105 -0.51 -5.62 -5.39
C ASP A 105 -0.96 -4.23 -5.85
N ILE A 106 -0.15 -3.58 -6.69
CA ILE A 106 -0.50 -2.32 -7.37
C ILE A 106 -1.52 -2.62 -8.47
N LEU A 107 -1.51 -3.86 -9.01
CA LEU A 107 -2.42 -4.34 -10.03
C LEU A 107 -3.17 -5.60 -9.59
N ARG A 108 -4.29 -5.42 -8.89
CA ARG A 108 -5.39 -6.40 -8.95
C ARG A 108 -6.69 -5.71 -9.39
N HIS A 109 -7.12 -6.06 -10.60
CA HIS A 109 -8.45 -5.88 -11.24
C HIS A 109 -8.66 -4.68 -12.17
N GLY A 110 -8.12 -4.78 -13.38
CA GLY A 110 -8.99 -5.01 -14.54
C GLY A 110 -9.02 -6.51 -14.81
N GLU A 111 -10.17 -7.09 -15.19
CA GLU A 111 -10.36 -8.52 -15.51
C GLU A 111 -10.41 -9.49 -14.31
N ARG A 112 -11.36 -9.25 -13.40
CA ARG A 112 -12.27 -10.35 -13.05
C ARG A 112 -13.59 -10.02 -13.73
N ASP A 113 -14.12 -10.99 -14.46
CA ASP A 113 -15.49 -11.01 -14.98
C ASP A 113 -16.43 -10.15 -14.12
N GLU A 114 -16.82 -8.99 -14.64
CA GLU A 114 -18.11 -8.41 -14.30
C GLU A 114 -19.18 -9.34 -14.89
N THR A 115 -19.31 -10.51 -14.29
CA THR A 115 -20.55 -11.26 -14.27
C THR A 115 -21.55 -10.33 -13.60
N GLU A 116 -22.27 -9.58 -14.44
CA GLU A 116 -23.52 -8.88 -14.18
C GLU A 116 -23.79 -8.56 -12.70
N LYS A 117 -23.24 -7.45 -12.20
CA LYS A 117 -23.69 -6.91 -10.90
C LYS A 117 -25.09 -6.30 -11.10
N PRO A 118 -26.14 -6.84 -10.49
CA PRO A 118 -27.50 -6.73 -11.03
C PRO A 118 -28.26 -5.43 -10.68
N ILE A 119 -27.67 -4.44 -10.00
CA ILE A 119 -28.44 -3.28 -9.52
C ILE A 119 -27.70 -1.97 -9.78
N LYS A 120 -28.07 -1.28 -10.87
CA LYS A 120 -27.56 0.05 -11.25
C LYS A 120 -28.30 1.22 -10.58
N MET A 121 -29.38 0.95 -9.85
CA MET A 121 -30.26 1.99 -9.26
C MET A 121 -30.73 1.59 -7.87
N CYS A 122 -30.77 2.56 -6.94
CA CYS A 122 -31.27 2.36 -5.60
C CYS A 122 -32.77 1.99 -5.66
N PRO A 123 -33.21 0.91 -4.99
CA PRO A 123 -34.61 0.49 -5.01
C PRO A 123 -35.56 1.46 -4.28
N GLU A 124 -35.06 2.23 -3.29
CA GLU A 124 -35.88 3.15 -2.50
C GLU A 124 -36.13 4.49 -3.21
N CYS A 125 -35.09 5.07 -3.81
CA CYS A 125 -35.16 6.43 -4.35
C CYS A 125 -34.90 6.51 -5.86
N GLY A 126 -34.56 5.38 -6.51
CA GLY A 126 -34.23 5.34 -7.94
C GLY A 126 -32.90 6.00 -8.32
N SER A 127 -32.10 6.45 -7.34
CA SER A 127 -30.82 7.12 -7.61
C SER A 127 -29.78 6.16 -8.17
N THR A 128 -28.94 6.66 -9.09
CA THR A 128 -27.78 5.96 -9.64
C THR A 128 -26.52 6.19 -8.80
N LYS A 129 -26.56 7.05 -7.78
CA LYS A 129 -25.43 7.33 -6.88
C LYS A 129 -25.33 6.28 -5.78
N ILE A 130 -24.81 5.11 -6.16
CA ILE A 130 -24.62 3.96 -5.26
C ILE A 130 -23.13 3.73 -5.04
N GLN A 131 -22.74 3.58 -3.78
CA GLN A 131 -21.41 3.13 -3.39
C GLN A 131 -21.47 1.64 -3.06
N TYR A 132 -20.59 0.86 -3.69
CA TYR A 132 -20.45 -0.57 -3.39
C TYR A 132 -19.45 -0.74 -2.24
N LEU A 133 -19.94 -1.20 -1.09
CA LEU A 133 -19.12 -1.43 0.11
C LEU A 133 -18.51 -2.85 0.13
N GLY A 134 -19.00 -3.74 -0.73
CA GLY A 134 -18.48 -5.09 -0.90
C GLY A 134 -19.16 -5.82 -2.07
N PRO A 135 -18.91 -7.14 -2.24
CA PRO A 135 -19.51 -7.92 -3.30
C PRO A 135 -21.04 -8.08 -3.19
N LYS A 136 -21.63 -7.81 -2.02
CA LYS A 136 -23.09 -7.90 -1.75
C LYS A 136 -23.67 -6.67 -1.02
N ALA A 137 -22.83 -5.71 -0.64
CA ALA A 137 -23.23 -4.56 0.17
C ALA A 137 -23.21 -3.28 -0.68
N MET A 138 -24.32 -2.55 -0.67
CA MET A 138 -24.57 -1.35 -1.47
C MET A 138 -25.16 -0.26 -0.57
N PHE A 139 -24.66 0.96 -0.74
CA PHE A 139 -25.10 2.13 0.01
C PHE A 139 -25.53 3.24 -0.95
N CYS A 140 -26.73 3.79 -0.77
CA CYS A 140 -27.20 4.94 -1.53
C CYS A 140 -26.78 6.25 -0.85
N LEU A 141 -26.09 7.10 -1.59
CA LEU A 141 -25.59 8.39 -1.08
C LEU A 141 -26.67 9.47 -0.96
N ASP A 142 -27.84 9.28 -1.58
CA ASP A 142 -28.91 10.28 -1.58
C ASP A 142 -29.99 9.99 -0.52
N CYS A 143 -30.22 8.73 -0.15
CA CYS A 143 -31.26 8.35 0.82
C CYS A 143 -30.76 7.49 1.98
N ASP A 144 -29.44 7.31 2.10
CA ASP A 144 -28.76 6.50 3.12
C ASP A 144 -29.26 5.05 3.22
N TRP A 145 -29.91 4.55 2.15
CA TRP A 145 -30.33 3.17 2.08
C TRP A 145 -29.13 2.24 1.99
N ASP A 146 -29.09 1.24 2.88
CA ASP A 146 -28.02 0.25 2.96
C ASP A 146 -28.61 -1.15 2.72
N SER A 147 -28.05 -1.86 1.73
CA SER A 147 -28.48 -3.22 1.40
C SER A 147 -27.99 -4.27 2.39
N ASP A 148 -27.07 -3.93 3.29
CA ASP A 148 -26.52 -4.82 4.33
C ASP A 148 -27.19 -4.61 5.70
N MET A 149 -28.16 -3.69 5.80
CA MET A 149 -29.04 -3.61 6.97
C MET A 149 -30.00 -4.80 6.98
N GLU A 150 -29.55 -5.94 7.50
CA GLU A 150 -30.46 -6.94 8.03
C GLU A 150 -31.26 -6.29 9.16
N ALA A 151 -32.59 -6.24 8.98
CA ALA A 151 -33.52 -5.79 10.01
C ALA A 151 -33.30 -6.62 11.28
N ARG A 152 -32.63 -6.02 12.27
CA ARG A 152 -32.53 -6.58 13.61
C ARG A 152 -33.93 -6.54 14.24
N TYR A 153 -34.67 -7.63 14.08
CA TYR A 153 -35.81 -7.97 14.93
C TYR A 153 -35.32 -8.74 16.17
#